data_AF-A0A222VUI0-F1
#
_entry.id   AF-A0A222VUI0-F1
#
_cell.length_a   1.000
_cell.length_b   1.000
_cell.length_c   1.000
_cell.angle_alpha   90.00
_cell.angle_beta   90.00
_cell.angle_gamma   90.00
#
_symmetry.space_group_name_H-M   'P 1'
#
loop_
_entity.id
_entity.type
_entity.pdbx_description
1 polymer ?
#
loop_
_entity_poly.entity_id
_entity_poly.type
_entity_poly.pdbx_seq_one_letter_code
_entity_poly.pdbx_strand_id
1 'polypeptide(L)' 'MTAKIGFRLTEDDEWIIKAAMRSGERESDVIRRALQLLEREVWAERARADAEQLHGENLAAEKDAW' A
#
# COMPACT_ATOMS: atom_id res chain seq x y z
N MET A 1 2.81 7.27 17.15
CA MET A 1 3.38 6.20 17.99
C MET A 1 4.36 5.41 17.14
N THR A 2 5.49 4.98 17.70
CA THR A 2 6.54 4.21 16.99
C THR A 2 6.71 2.85 17.64
N ALA A 3 6.44 1.78 16.90
CA ALA A 3 6.73 0.41 17.31
C ALA A 3 8.04 -0.07 16.65
N LYS A 4 8.81 -0.91 17.36
CA LYS A 4 10.00 -1.58 16.80
C LYS A 4 9.66 -3.03 16.49
N ILE A 5 10.01 -3.46 15.28
CA ILE A 5 9.93 -4.86 14.85
C ILE A 5 11.33 -5.29 14.43
N GLY A 6 11.77 -6.46 14.88
CA GLY A 6 13.00 -7.08 14.40
C GLY A 6 12.74 -7.76 13.07
N PHE A 7 13.51 -7.41 12.05
CA PHE A 7 13.42 -8.01 10.72
C PHE A 7 14.72 -8.74 10.40
N ARG A 8 14.62 -10.03 10.07
CA ARG A 8 15.77 -10.81 9.60
C ARG A 8 15.74 -10.83 8.09
N LEU A 9 16.73 -10.17 7.49
CA LEU A 9 16.90 -10.15 6.04
C LEU A 9 17.45 -11.49 5.56
N THR A 10 16.88 -12.00 4.47
CA THR A 10 17.52 -13.01 3.64
C THR A 10 18.50 -12.35 2.67
N GLU A 11 19.33 -13.15 1.98
CA GLU A 11 20.24 -12.63 0.95
C GLU A 11 19.48 -11.95 -0.20
N ASP A 12 18.32 -12.49 -0.57
CA ASP A 12 17.46 -11.92 -1.61
C ASP A 12 16.88 -10.57 -1.16
N ASP A 13 16.43 -10.45 0.09
CA ASP A 13 15.93 -9.19 0.63
C ASP A 13 17.02 -8.11 0.61
N GLU A 14 18.24 -8.46 1.00
CA GLU A 14 19.38 -7.53 0.94
C GLU A 14 19.64 -7.06 -0.49
N TRP A 15 19.60 -7.97 -1.45
CA TRP A 15 19.82 -7.63 -2.86
C TRP A 15 18.75 -6.69 -3.38
N ILE A 16 17.48 -6.97 -3.08
CA ILE A 16 16.34 -6.12 -3.45
C ILE A 16 16.49 -4.73 -2.81
N ILE A 17 16.82 -4.65 -1.52
CA ILE A 17 17.01 -3.38 -0.82
C ILE A 17 18.14 -2.58 -1.46
N LYS A 18 19.30 -3.20 -1.70
CA LYS A 18 20.46 -2.54 -2.33
C LYS A 18 20.13 -2.03 -3.73
N ALA A 19 19.41 -2.82 -4.54
CA ALA A 19 19.00 -2.43 -5.88
C ALA A 19 17.96 -1.29 -5.87
N ALA A 20 17.07 -1.26 -4.88
CA ALA A 20 16.02 -0.25 -4.76
C ALA A 20 16.48 1.04 -4.06
N MET A 21 17.65 1.03 -3.41
CA MET A 21 18.17 2.13 -2.60
C MET A 21 18.57 3.32 -3.47
N ARG A 22 18.09 4.51 -3.11
CA ARG A 22 18.46 5.77 -3.77
C ARG A 22 19.60 6.46 -3.01
N SER A 23 20.27 7.40 -3.69
CA SER A 23 21.35 8.17 -3.07
C SER A 23 20.88 8.87 -1.80
N GLY A 24 21.57 8.62 -0.69
CA GLY A 24 21.26 9.19 0.63
C GLY A 24 20.17 8.47 1.43
N GLU A 25 19.53 7.41 0.90
CA GLU A 25 18.56 6.61 1.66
C GLU A 25 19.28 5.64 2.61
N ARG A 26 18.65 5.36 3.77
CA ARG A 26 18.99 4.22 4.62
C ARG A 26 18.08 3.04 4.28
N GLU A 27 18.48 1.82 4.65
CA GLU A 27 17.66 0.62 4.45
C GLU A 27 16.26 0.75 5.04
N SER A 28 16.13 1.38 6.22
CA SER A 28 14.85 1.64 6.87
C SER A 28 13.96 2.60 6.07
N ASP A 29 14.53 3.49 5.26
CA ASP A 29 13.78 4.39 4.38
C ASP A 29 13.27 3.63 3.15
N VAL A 30 14.08 2.72 2.61
CA VAL A 30 13.67 1.80 1.53
C VAL A 30 12.51 0.91 2.00
N ILE A 31 12.64 0.30 3.18
CA ILE A 31 11.58 -0.54 3.77
C ILE A 31 10.32 0.29 4.01
N ARG A 32 10.44 1.53 4.51
CA ARG A 32 9.27 2.40 4.71
C ARG A 32 8.58 2.72 3.38
N ARG A 33 9.34 2.97 2.31
CA ARG A 33 8.79 3.19 0.96
C ARG A 33 8.11 1.94 0.42
N ALA A 34 8.68 0.76 0.62
CA ALA A 34 8.05 -0.51 0.25
C ALA A 34 6.71 -0.73 0.96
N LEU A 35 6.63 -0.44 2.26
CA LEU A 35 5.37 -0.51 3.03
C LEU A 35 4.30 0.45 2.48
N GLN A 36 4.67 1.66 2.06
CA GLN A 36 3.74 2.60 1.44
C GLN A 36 3.25 2.14 0.06
N LEU A 37 4.05 1.36 -0.67
CA LEU A 37 3.61 0.75 -1.93
C LEU A 37 2.60 -0.37 -1.65
N LEU A 38 2.86 -1.24 -0.67
CA LEU A 38 1.91 -2.28 -0.24
C LEU A 38 0.58 -1.68 0.26
N GLU A 39 0.63 -0.56 1.00
CA GLU A 39 -0.59 0.14 1.42
C GLU A 39 -1.45 0.59 0.23
N ARG A 40 -0.81 1.08 -0.85
CA ARG A 40 -1.52 1.49 -2.07
C ARG A 40 -2.13 0.30 -2.81
N GLU A 41 -1.45 -0.84 -2.82
CA GLU A 41 -1.98 -2.07 -3.41
C GLU A 41 -3.22 -2.55 -2.66
N VAL A 42 -3.16 -2.61 -1.32
CA VAL A 42 -4.32 -2.96 -0.49
C VAL A 42 -5.47 -1.98 -0.70
N TRP A 43 -5.18 -0.69 -0.82
CA TRP A 43 -6.22 0.30 -1.11
C TRP A 43 -6.86 0.08 -2.49
N ALA A 44 -6.05 -0.19 -3.53
CA ALA A 44 -6.55 -0.43 -4.87
C ALA A 44 -7.42 -1.69 -4.96
N GLU A 45 -7.04 -2.76 -4.27
CA GLU A 45 -7.84 -3.99 -4.19
C GLU A 45 -9.18 -3.73 -3.51
N ARG A 46 -9.19 -2.99 -2.39
CA ARG A 46 -10.43 -2.62 -1.70
C ARG A 46 -11.31 -1.73 -2.56
N ALA A 47 -10.75 -0.70 -3.18
CA ALA A 47 -11.50 0.21 -4.05
C ALA A 47 -12.14 -0.54 -5.23
N ARG A 48 -11.45 -1.57 -5.77
CA ARG A 48 -12.01 -2.43 -6.81
C ARG A 48 -13.16 -3.28 -6.29
N ALA A 49 -13.00 -3.92 -5.13
CA ALA A 49 -14.06 -4.71 -4.52
C ALA A 49 -15.30 -3.86 -4.20
N ASP A 50 -15.09 -2.65 -3.67
CA ASP A 50 -16.15 -1.68 -3.39
C ASP A 50 -16.87 -1.28 -4.68
N ALA A 51 -16.13 -0.99 -5.77
CA ALA A 51 -16.72 -0.66 -7.06
C ALA A 51 -17.54 -1.83 -7.66
N GLU A 52 -17.08 -3.07 -7.50
CA GLU A 52 -17.82 -4.27 -7.92
C GLU A 52 -19.11 -4.46 -7.10
N GLN A 53 -19.07 -4.15 -5.80
CA GLN A 53 -20.24 -4.20 -4.92
C GLN A 53 -21.26 -3.09 -5.24
N LEU A 54 -20.80 -1.88 -5.52
CA LEU A 54 -21.62 -0.71 -5.88
C LEU A 54 -22.16 -0.77 -7.32
N HIS A 55 -21.67 -1.69 -8.16
CA HIS A 55 -22.15 -1.86 -9.54
C HIS A 55 -23.64 -2.21 -9.62
N GLY A 56 -24.21 -2.78 -8.55
CA GLY A 56 -25.65 -3.07 -8.43
C GLY A 56 -26.48 -1.95 -7.80
N GLU A 57 -25.87 -0.88 -7.30
CA GLU A 57 -26.60 0.24 -6.71
C GLU A 57 -27.13 1.18 -7.80
N ASN A 58 -28.45 1.27 -7.87
CA ASN A 58 -29.12 2.29 -8.68
C ASN A 58 -29.10 3.63 -7.93
N LEU A 59 -28.02 4.40 -8.10
CA LEU A 59 -27.86 5.75 -7.54
C LEU A 59 -28.94 6.75 -8.02
N ALA A 60 -29.70 6.42 -9.06
CA ALA A 60 -30.83 7.24 -9.52
C ALA A 60 -32.12 7.06 -8.70
N ALA A 61 -32.14 6.11 -7.76
CA ALA A 61 -33.29 5.87 -6.88
C ALA A 61 -33.34 6.84 -5.68
N GLU A 62 -32.22 7.48 -5.32
CA GLU A 62 -32.21 8.53 -4.32
C GLU A 62 -32.48 9.88 -4.98
N LYS A 63 -33.54 10.54 -4.51
CA LYS A 63 -33.89 11.88 -4.95
C LYS A 63 -32.86 12.84 -4.36
N ASP A 64 -32.12 13.50 -5.23
CA ASP A 64 -31.14 14.51 -4.87
C ASP A 64 -31.79 15.56 -3.93
N ALA A 65 -31.40 15.53 -2.66
CA ALA A 65 -31.93 16.37 -1.61
C ALA A 65 -30.85 17.37 -1.18
N TRP A 66 -30.58 18.33 -2.06
CA TRP A 66 -29.72 19.50 -1.80
C TRP A 66 -30.53 20.79 -1.96
#